data_AF-A0A0G1VMV7-F1
#
_entry.id   AF-A0A0G1VMV7-F1
#
_cell.length_a   1.000
_cell.length_b   1.000
_cell.length_c   1.000
_cell.angle_alpha   90.00
_cell.angle_beta   90.00
_cell.angle_gamma   90.00
#
_symmetry.space_group_name_H-M   'P 1'
#
loop_
_entity.id
_entity.type
_entity.pdbx_description
1 polymer ?
#
loop_
_entity_poly.entity_id
_entity_poly.type
_entity_poly.pdbx_seq_one_letter_code
_entity_poly.pdbx_strand_id
1 'polypeptide(L)'
;MEVVDRYGADALRFYLLSSPVMQAENLSFSEKGVDEIVKKNIGRLSNVLAFYQLYANGTPRDWKSGHILDRWILLRLDQLIREITDGFETYRLDIATRPITGFIDDLSVWYLRRSRERFKTTDNNDALATLRYVLLCRASVSVGARRGGRGKCPLGVLA
;
A
#
# COMPACT_ATOMS: atom_id res chain seq x y z
N MET A 1 10.11 -15.10 -20.71
CA MET A 1 8.75 -14.73 -21.17
C MET A 1 8.78 -13.22 -21.27
N GLU A 2 8.88 -12.67 -22.49
CA GLU A 2 9.36 -11.30 -22.76
C GLU A 2 8.70 -10.21 -21.89
N VAL A 3 7.38 -10.29 -21.69
CA VAL A 3 6.62 -9.35 -20.86
C VAL A 3 7.00 -9.44 -19.37
N VAL A 4 7.24 -10.64 -18.84
CA VAL A 4 7.66 -10.84 -17.44
C VAL A 4 9.07 -10.34 -17.23
N ASP A 5 9.94 -10.59 -18.20
CA ASP A 5 11.35 -10.16 -18.13
C ASP A 5 11.45 -8.62 -18.18
N ARG A 6 10.51 -7.96 -18.88
CA ARG A 6 10.47 -6.50 -19.04
C ARG A 6 9.77 -5.74 -17.91
N TYR A 7 8.61 -6.21 -17.46
CA TYR A 7 7.74 -5.49 -16.51
C TYR A 7 7.67 -6.14 -15.13
N GLY A 8 8.18 -7.36 -14.99
CA GLY A 8 8.09 -8.17 -13.78
C GLY A 8 6.82 -9.01 -13.71
N ALA A 9 6.91 -10.16 -13.06
CA ALA A 9 5.78 -11.10 -12.91
C ALA A 9 4.62 -10.50 -12.11
N ASP A 10 4.91 -9.67 -11.11
CA ASP A 10 3.88 -9.12 -10.21
C ASP A 10 3.07 -8.00 -10.86
N ALA A 11 3.67 -7.25 -11.79
CA ALA A 11 2.95 -6.27 -12.59
C ALA A 11 1.90 -6.94 -13.47
N LEU A 12 2.28 -8.05 -14.13
CA LEU A 12 1.36 -8.84 -14.94
C LEU A 12 0.26 -9.46 -14.09
N ARG A 13 0.58 -10.02 -12.91
CA ARG A 13 -0.42 -10.56 -11.98
C ARG A 13 -1.41 -9.48 -11.55
N PHE A 14 -0.91 -8.32 -11.14
CA PHE A 14 -1.78 -7.23 -10.72
C PHE A 14 -2.66 -6.73 -11.86
N TYR A 15 -2.13 -6.63 -13.09
CA TYR A 15 -2.90 -6.30 -14.28
C TYR A 15 -4.06 -7.27 -14.49
N LEU A 16 -3.79 -8.57 -14.50
CA LEU A 16 -4.81 -9.60 -14.69
C LEU A 16 -5.86 -9.58 -13.56
N LEU A 17 -5.45 -9.41 -12.31
CA LEU A 17 -6.37 -9.33 -11.17
C LEU A 17 -7.27 -8.09 -11.21
N SER A 18 -6.78 -6.98 -11.76
CA SER A 18 -7.57 -5.75 -11.94
C SER A 18 -8.45 -5.75 -13.20
N SER A 19 -8.26 -6.74 -14.08
CA SER A 19 -8.90 -6.79 -15.39
C SER A 19 -10.28 -7.47 -15.35
N PRO A 20 -11.15 -7.21 -16.33
CA PRO A 20 -12.48 -7.82 -16.40
C PRO A 20 -12.45 -9.34 -16.66
N VAL A 21 -11.27 -9.94 -16.88
CA VAL A 21 -11.08 -11.41 -16.91
C VAL A 21 -11.60 -12.07 -15.64
N MET A 22 -11.51 -11.38 -14.50
CA MET A 22 -12.01 -11.90 -13.23
C MET A 22 -13.54 -12.01 -13.19
N GLN A 23 -14.25 -11.32 -14.08
CA GLN A 23 -15.71 -11.41 -14.28
C GLN A 23 -16.09 -12.33 -15.45
N ALA A 24 -15.15 -13.13 -15.96
CA ALA A 24 -15.31 -13.97 -17.15
C ALA A 24 -15.63 -13.21 -18.44
N GLU A 25 -15.30 -11.91 -18.49
CA GLU A 25 -15.41 -11.10 -19.70
C GLU A 25 -14.13 -11.20 -20.55
N ASN A 26 -14.24 -10.84 -21.83
CA ASN A 26 -13.11 -10.81 -22.74
C ASN A 26 -12.14 -9.67 -22.40
N LEU A 27 -10.86 -10.00 -22.26
CA LEU A 27 -9.79 -9.02 -22.11
C LEU A 27 -9.00 -8.88 -23.41
N SER A 28 -8.97 -7.65 -23.92
CA SER A 28 -7.97 -7.26 -24.91
C SER A 28 -6.67 -6.91 -24.18
N PHE A 29 -5.71 -7.85 -24.21
CA PHE A 29 -4.41 -7.65 -23.57
C PHE A 29 -3.65 -6.50 -24.25
N SER A 30 -3.15 -5.57 -23.43
CA SER A 30 -2.34 -4.45 -23.90
C SER A 30 -1.16 -4.23 -22.97
N GLU A 31 0.06 -4.32 -23.51
CA GLU A 31 1.30 -4.06 -22.75
C GLU A 31 1.32 -2.66 -22.15
N LYS A 32 0.68 -1.68 -22.80
CA LYS A 32 0.56 -0.31 -22.25
C LYS A 32 -0.15 -0.30 -20.90
N GLY A 33 -1.17 -1.15 -20.73
CA GLY A 33 -1.89 -1.28 -19.45
C GLY A 33 -1.01 -1.85 -18.34
N VAL A 34 -0.13 -2.80 -18.68
CA VAL A 34 0.85 -3.36 -17.73
C VAL A 34 1.87 -2.28 -17.33
N ASP A 35 2.40 -1.53 -18.29
CA ASP A 35 3.35 -0.44 -18.05
C ASP A 35 2.77 0.66 -17.15
N GLU A 36 1.49 1.01 -17.34
CA GLU A 36 0.80 1.96 -16.46
C GLU A 36 0.73 1.49 -15.01
N ILE A 37 0.44 0.20 -14.79
CA ILE A 37 0.37 -0.39 -13.45
C ILE A 37 1.75 -0.43 -12.80
N VAL A 38 2.80 -0.79 -13.55
CA VAL A 38 4.18 -0.72 -13.06
C VAL A 38 4.47 0.69 -12.57
N LYS A 39 4.21 1.70 -13.39
CA LYS A 39 4.53 3.10 -13.05
C LYS A 39 3.71 3.62 -11.87
N LYS A 40 2.39 3.38 -11.87
CA LYS A 40 1.47 3.92 -10.85
C LYS A 40 1.59 3.21 -9.50
N ASN A 41 1.89 1.91 -9.51
CA ASN A 41 1.94 1.12 -8.27
C ASN A 41 3.38 0.84 -7.85
N ILE A 42 4.10 0.03 -8.63
CA ILE A 42 5.44 -0.46 -8.26
C ILE A 42 6.43 0.70 -8.19
N GLY A 43 6.47 1.55 -9.23
CA GLY A 43 7.38 2.69 -9.31
C GLY A 43 7.16 3.68 -8.16
N ARG A 44 5.91 4.03 -7.86
CA ARG A 44 5.60 4.95 -6.76
C ARG A 44 5.99 4.39 -5.39
N LEU A 45 5.71 3.11 -5.15
CA LEU A 45 6.11 2.47 -3.89
C LEU A 45 7.62 2.38 -3.75
N SER A 46 8.33 2.07 -4.82
CA SER A 46 9.80 2.07 -4.83
C SER A 46 10.33 3.45 -4.48
N ASN A 47 9.73 4.53 -5.00
CA ASN A 47 10.12 5.90 -4.67
C ASN A 47 9.84 6.23 -3.19
N VAL A 48 8.69 5.83 -2.65
CA VAL A 48 8.36 6.02 -1.23
C VAL A 48 9.32 5.25 -0.33
N LEU A 49 9.65 4.00 -0.70
CA LEU A 49 10.59 3.16 0.05
C LEU A 49 12.01 3.74 0.02
N ALA A 50 12.49 4.16 -1.16
CA ALA A 50 13.78 4.80 -1.31
C ALA A 50 13.86 6.08 -0.47
N PHE A 51 12.80 6.90 -0.49
CA PHE A 51 12.71 8.07 0.38
C PHE A 51 12.79 7.70 1.86
N TYR A 52 12.03 6.68 2.30
CA TYR A 52 12.07 6.22 3.69
C TYR A 52 13.48 5.78 4.11
N GLN A 53 14.19 5.03 3.27
CA GLN A 53 15.55 4.55 3.54
C GLN A 53 16.56 5.67 3.77
N LEU A 54 16.40 6.82 3.10
CA LEU A 54 17.29 7.99 3.30
C LEU A 54 17.25 8.55 4.72
N TYR A 55 16.13 8.37 5.43
CA TYR A 55 15.91 8.90 6.78
C TYR A 55 15.77 7.79 7.83
N ALA A 56 15.98 6.53 7.45
CA ALA A 56 15.78 5.37 8.32
C ALA A 56 16.93 5.18 9.33
N ASN A 57 17.14 6.14 10.23
CA ASN A 57 18.13 6.06 11.31
C ASN A 57 17.43 5.81 12.66
N GLY A 58 17.44 4.57 13.15
CA GLY A 58 16.98 4.24 14.51
C GLY A 58 15.49 4.51 14.77
N THR A 59 14.64 4.39 13.75
CA THR A 59 13.22 4.78 13.84
C THR A 59 12.50 4.04 14.98
N PRO A 60 11.76 4.74 15.85
CA PRO A 60 10.95 4.12 16.90
C PRO A 60 9.98 3.08 16.33
N ARG A 61 9.64 2.08 17.15
CA ARG A 61 8.64 1.07 16.78
C ARG A 61 7.21 1.60 16.91
N ASP A 62 7.01 2.58 17.77
CA ASP A 62 5.70 3.18 18.03
C ASP A 62 5.34 4.19 16.94
N TRP A 63 4.15 4.00 16.35
CA TRP A 63 3.66 4.74 15.19
C TRP A 63 2.55 5.74 15.55
N LYS A 64 2.20 5.82 16.84
CA LYS A 64 1.15 6.70 17.33
C LYS A 64 1.66 8.13 17.32
N SER A 65 1.06 8.97 16.50
CA SER A 65 1.37 10.40 16.48
C SER A 65 0.11 11.26 16.66
N GLY A 66 0.32 12.46 17.21
CA GLY A 66 -0.74 13.46 17.37
C GLY A 66 -1.10 14.20 16.08
N HIS A 67 -0.26 14.08 15.04
CA HIS A 67 -0.37 14.91 13.85
C HIS A 67 -1.53 14.49 12.95
N ILE A 68 -2.27 15.47 12.43
CA ILE A 68 -3.50 15.22 11.66
C ILE A 68 -3.26 14.41 10.38
N LEU A 69 -2.14 14.65 9.68
CA LEU A 69 -1.82 13.92 8.44
C LEU A 69 -1.46 12.46 8.70
N ASP A 70 -0.83 12.16 9.84
CA ASP A 70 -0.44 10.81 10.20
C ASP A 70 -1.67 10.01 10.62
N ARG A 71 -2.58 10.63 11.38
CA ARG A 71 -3.89 10.04 11.69
C ARG A 71 -4.71 9.79 10.43
N TRP A 72 -4.70 10.73 9.50
CA TRP A 72 -5.41 10.59 8.22
C TRP A 72 -4.89 9.41 7.40
N ILE A 73 -3.57 9.25 7.24
CA ILE A 73 -3.03 8.12 6.44
C ILE A 73 -3.28 6.77 7.13
N LEU A 74 -3.30 6.73 8.46
CA LEU A 74 -3.63 5.53 9.24
C LEU A 74 -5.12 5.14 9.09
N LEU A 75 -6.02 6.12 9.13
CA LEU A 75 -7.45 5.89 8.87
C LEU A 75 -7.68 5.44 7.42
N ARG A 76 -6.96 6.03 6.47
CA ARG A 76 -7.02 5.65 5.05
C ARG A 76 -6.50 4.23 4.83
N LEU A 77 -5.46 3.81 5.56
CA LEU A 77 -4.96 2.45 5.56
C LEU A 77 -5.98 1.46 6.12
N ASP A 78 -6.65 1.80 7.22
CA ASP A 78 -7.70 0.95 7.79
C ASP A 78 -8.89 0.81 6.82
N GLN A 79 -9.30 1.90 6.18
CA GLN A 79 -10.31 1.86 5.11
C GLN A 79 -9.88 0.93 3.97
N LEU A 80 -8.63 1.04 3.50
CA LEU A 80 -8.10 0.16 2.46
C LEU A 80 -8.19 -1.32 2.88
N ILE A 81 -7.79 -1.64 4.11
CA ILE A 81 -7.82 -3.01 4.62
C ILE A 81 -9.25 -3.55 4.62
N ARG A 82 -10.24 -2.76 5.04
CA ARG A 82 -11.65 -3.15 5.03
C ARG A 82 -12.15 -3.42 3.61
N GLU A 83 -11.91 -2.51 2.68
CA GLU A 83 -12.34 -2.63 1.28
C GLU A 83 -11.72 -3.87 0.60
N ILE A 84 -10.42 -4.10 0.83
CA ILE A 84 -9.72 -5.28 0.31
C ILE A 84 -10.28 -6.55 0.95
N THR A 85 -10.49 -6.56 2.27
CA THR A 85 -10.99 -7.74 2.99
C THR A 85 -12.37 -8.13 2.50
N ASP A 86 -13.27 -7.17 2.31
CA ASP A 86 -14.61 -7.41 1.75
C ASP A 86 -14.54 -8.00 0.33
N GLY A 87 -13.66 -7.44 -0.51
CA GLY A 87 -13.42 -7.98 -1.85
C GLY A 87 -12.90 -9.42 -1.85
N PHE A 88 -12.00 -9.77 -0.92
CA PHE A 88 -11.53 -11.14 -0.75
C PHE A 88 -12.58 -12.08 -0.15
N GLU A 89 -13.36 -11.64 0.84
CA GLU A 89 -14.44 -12.44 1.44
C GLU A 89 -15.54 -12.75 0.41
N THR A 90 -15.78 -11.85 -0.54
CA THR A 90 -16.75 -12.03 -1.64
C THR A 90 -16.16 -12.62 -2.92
N TYR A 91 -14.87 -12.99 -2.93
CA TYR A 91 -14.12 -13.47 -4.10
C TYR A 91 -14.14 -12.53 -5.33
N ARG A 92 -14.40 -11.23 -5.13
CA ARG A 92 -14.37 -10.21 -6.18
C ARG A 92 -13.02 -9.50 -6.19
N LEU A 93 -12.02 -10.15 -6.79
CA LEU A 93 -10.64 -9.69 -6.82
C LEU A 93 -10.43 -8.40 -7.63
N ASP A 94 -11.24 -8.20 -8.67
CA ASP A 94 -11.26 -6.99 -9.48
C ASP A 94 -11.63 -5.75 -8.66
N ILE A 95 -12.56 -5.89 -7.71
CA ILE A 95 -12.97 -4.82 -6.81
C ILE A 95 -11.96 -4.66 -5.69
N ALA A 96 -11.42 -5.76 -5.15
CA ALA A 96 -10.39 -5.73 -4.11
C ALA A 96 -9.11 -5.00 -4.55
N THR A 97 -8.76 -5.04 -5.84
CA THR A 97 -7.50 -4.46 -6.34
C THR A 97 -7.58 -2.96 -6.64
N ARG A 98 -8.78 -2.42 -6.96
CA ARG A 98 -8.96 -1.00 -7.33
C ARG A 98 -8.51 -0.02 -6.23
N PRO A 99 -8.88 -0.20 -4.94
CA PRO A 99 -8.49 0.70 -3.86
C PRO A 99 -6.98 0.85 -3.66
N ILE A 100 -6.20 -0.20 -4.00
CA ILE A 100 -4.74 -0.24 -3.78
C ILE A 100 -4.06 0.89 -4.54
N THR A 101 -4.40 1.08 -5.81
CA THR A 101 -3.81 2.13 -6.66
C THR A 101 -4.13 3.53 -6.10
N GLY A 102 -5.36 3.74 -5.63
CA GLY A 102 -5.78 5.00 -5.01
C GLY A 102 -5.02 5.29 -3.72
N PHE A 103 -4.86 4.29 -2.84
CA PHE A 103 -4.08 4.44 -1.62
C PHE A 103 -2.60 4.76 -1.89
N ILE A 104 -1.99 4.14 -2.90
CA ILE A 104 -0.59 4.43 -3.27
C ILE A 104 -0.45 5.88 -3.74
N ASP A 105 -1.44 6.40 -4.49
CA ASP A 105 -1.48 7.82 -4.87
C ASP A 105 -1.62 8.72 -3.64
N ASP A 106 -2.54 8.40 -2.73
CA ASP A 106 -2.72 9.11 -1.45
C ASP A 106 -1.43 9.15 -0.61
N LEU A 107 -0.73 8.01 -0.52
CA LEU A 107 0.52 7.90 0.21
C LEU A 107 1.64 8.71 -0.45
N SER A 108 1.82 8.58 -1.76
CA SER A 108 2.94 9.18 -2.48
C SER A 108 2.74 10.67 -2.76
N VAL A 109 1.54 11.09 -3.16
CA VAL A 109 1.27 12.44 -3.65
C VAL A 109 0.79 13.35 -2.54
N TRP A 110 -0.07 12.87 -1.64
CA TRP A 110 -0.64 13.70 -0.58
C TRP A 110 0.17 13.61 0.71
N TYR A 111 0.38 12.41 1.24
CA TYR A 111 1.06 12.23 2.53
C TYR A 111 2.56 12.58 2.43
N LEU A 112 3.32 11.89 1.57
CA LEU A 112 4.76 12.07 1.48
C LEU A 112 5.13 13.52 1.10
N ARG A 113 4.43 14.11 0.14
CA ARG A 113 4.71 15.46 -0.35
C ARG A 113 4.51 16.51 0.75
N ARG A 114 3.43 16.41 1.53
CA ARG A 114 3.11 17.36 2.61
C ARG A 114 3.92 17.12 3.87
N SER A 115 4.28 15.87 4.15
CA SER A 115 5.13 15.52 5.30
C SER A 115 6.63 15.65 5.00
N ARG A 116 7.04 16.03 3.78
CA ARG A 116 8.47 16.10 3.36
C ARG A 116 9.34 16.93 4.28
N GLU A 117 8.88 18.10 4.70
CA GLU A 117 9.65 18.96 5.60
C GLU A 117 9.74 18.37 7.02
N ARG A 118 8.71 17.64 7.46
CA ARG A 118 8.72 16.94 8.76
C ARG A 118 9.76 15.83 8.82
N PHE A 119 10.04 15.17 7.69
CA PHE A 119 11.06 14.12 7.62
C PHE A 119 12.51 14.65 7.69
N LYS A 120 12.73 15.94 7.38
CA LYS A 120 14.05 16.57 7.46
C LYS A 120 14.41 17.05 8.86
N THR A 121 13.41 17.35 9.69
CA THR A 121 13.62 17.86 11.04
C THR A 121 13.94 16.71 12.00
N THR A 122 15.04 16.81 12.73
CA THR A 122 15.53 15.79 13.66
C THR A 122 14.56 15.48 14.81
N ASP A 123 13.66 16.40 15.13
CA ASP A 123 12.73 16.28 16.27
C ASP A 123 11.47 15.45 16.00
N ASN A 124 11.17 15.10 14.74
CA ASN A 124 9.86 14.51 14.38
C ASN A 124 9.95 13.06 13.89
N ASN A 125 10.45 12.17 14.75
CA ASN A 125 10.54 10.73 14.50
C ASN A 125 9.18 10.04 14.30
N ASP A 126 8.10 10.68 14.75
CA ASP A 126 6.74 10.19 14.66
C ASP A 126 6.30 9.94 13.21
N ALA A 127 6.58 10.88 12.30
CA ALA A 127 6.21 10.75 10.89
C ALA A 127 6.92 9.56 10.22
N LEU A 128 8.21 9.37 10.54
CA LEU A 128 8.99 8.23 10.05
C LEU A 128 8.46 6.91 10.59
N ALA A 129 8.05 6.87 11.86
CA ALA A 129 7.47 5.69 12.47
C ALA A 129 6.09 5.35 11.87
N THR A 130 5.24 6.34 11.60
CA THR A 130 3.97 6.15 10.87
C THR A 130 4.23 5.65 9.45
N LEU A 131 5.17 6.25 8.71
CA LEU A 131 5.49 5.82 7.35
C LEU A 131 6.02 4.38 7.33
N ARG A 132 6.93 4.03 8.25
CA ARG A 132 7.41 2.66 8.46
C ARG A 132 6.25 1.70 8.72
N TYR A 133 5.32 2.09 9.59
CA TYR A 133 4.16 1.28 9.92
C TYR A 133 3.28 1.01 8.69
N VAL A 134 2.98 2.05 7.91
CA VAL A 134 2.19 1.92 6.67
C VAL A 134 2.88 1.00 5.66
N LEU A 135 4.20 1.15 5.49
CA LEU A 135 4.99 0.30 4.58
C LEU A 135 5.04 -1.17 5.06
N LEU A 136 5.17 -1.42 6.36
CA LEU A 136 5.17 -2.77 6.93
C LEU A 136 3.79 -3.43 6.92
N CYS A 137 2.74 -2.69 7.27
CA CYS A 137 1.38 -3.25 7.34
C CYS A 137 0.91 -3.73 5.97
N ARG A 138 1.34 -3.06 4.89
CA ARG A 138 1.16 -3.50 3.50
C ARG A 138 1.67 -4.92 3.25
N ALA A 139 2.78 -5.33 3.88
CA ALA A 139 3.33 -6.68 3.74
C ALA A 139 2.53 -7.74 4.53
N SER A 140 1.75 -7.32 5.52
CA SER A 140 1.03 -8.21 6.45
C SER A 140 -0.48 -8.33 6.19
N VAL A 141 -1.00 -7.76 5.10
CA VAL A 141 -2.40 -7.96 4.66
C VAL A 141 -2.56 -9.39 4.12
N SER A 142 -2.27 -10.37 4.96
CA SER A 142 -2.66 -11.76 4.79
C SER A 142 -4.09 -11.90 5.34
N VAL A 143 -4.97 -12.49 4.54
CA VAL A 143 -6.42 -12.70 4.73
C VAL A 143 -6.78 -13.56 5.97
N GLY A 144 -5.87 -13.72 6.94
CA GLY A 144 -5.97 -14.69 8.04
C GLY A 144 -6.23 -14.12 9.44
N ALA A 145 -6.69 -12.88 9.61
CA ALA A 145 -6.71 -12.24 10.94
C ALA A 145 -7.92 -12.58 11.86
N ARG A 146 -8.76 -13.57 11.52
CA ARG A 146 -9.79 -14.10 12.46
C ARG A 146 -9.36 -15.32 13.28
N ARG A 147 -8.16 -15.88 13.11
CA ARG A 147 -7.65 -16.94 14.01
C ARG A 147 -6.47 -16.42 14.85
N GLY A 148 -6.61 -16.56 16.16
CA GLY A 148 -5.66 -16.04 17.16
C GLY A 148 -4.25 -16.59 16.95
N GLY A 149 -3.26 -15.71 17.07
CA GLY A 149 -1.85 -16.09 16.97
C GLY A 149 -0.97 -14.88 16.68
N ARG A 150 -0.15 -14.52 17.66
CA ARG A 150 0.90 -13.50 17.68
C ARG A 150 1.57 -13.25 16.31
N GLY A 151 1.11 -12.19 15.64
CA GLY A 151 1.67 -11.70 14.37
C GLY A 151 0.81 -10.61 13.71
N LYS A 152 -0.14 -10.04 14.45
CA LYS A 152 -1.09 -9.07 13.92
C LYS A 152 -0.40 -7.73 13.70
N CYS A 153 -0.63 -7.11 12.53
CA CYS A 153 -0.58 -5.66 12.45
C CYS A 153 -1.50 -5.13 13.57
N PRO A 154 -1.01 -4.31 14.51
CA PRO A 154 -1.70 -3.94 15.74
C PRO A 154 -2.86 -2.96 15.47
N LEU A 155 -3.86 -3.38 14.71
CA LEU A 155 -5.17 -2.74 14.60
C LEU A 155 -6.06 -3.08 15.81
N GLY A 156 -5.44 -3.32 16.96
CA GLY A 156 -6.10 -3.76 18.18
C GLY A 156 -6.24 -2.68 19.24
N VAL A 157 -6.19 -1.37 18.92
CA VAL A 157 -6.53 -0.30 19.88
C VAL A 157 -6.97 0.97 19.13
N LEU A 158 -8.19 0.95 18.57
CA LEU A 158 -8.99 2.16 18.33
C LEU A 158 -10.44 1.78 18.68
N ALA A 159 -10.65 1.55 19.97
CA ALA A 159 -11.93 1.65 20.67
C ALA A 159 -11.67 2.56 21.87
#